data_AF-A0A226CU44-F1
#
_entry.id   AF-A0A226CU44-F1
#
_cell.length_a   1.000
_cell.length_b   1.000
_cell.length_c   1.000
_cell.angle_alpha   90.00
_cell.angle_beta   90.00
_cell.angle_gamma   90.00
#
_symmetry.space_group_name_H-M   'P 1'
#
loop_
_entity.id
_entity.type
_entity.pdbx_description
1 polymer ?
#
loop_
_entity_poly.entity_id
_entity_poly.type
_entity_poly.pdbx_seq_one_letter_code
_entity_poly.pdbx_strand_id
1 'polypeptide(L)'
;MEEKIRAESHKVIEKAFNRTERRGSIAPDEVKKLITEMQPGWEINASELEQEIANAERSGTGKVDWGGFNKVAMHFFMKQSKQLQDQFIHKHEVGSSDFEAPPNKLE
;
A
#
# COMPACT_ATOMS: atom_id res chain seq x y z
N MET A 1 -7.23 6.31 13.00
CA MET A 1 -5.89 6.40 12.39
C MET A 1 -5.93 6.04 10.90
N GLU A 2 -6.76 5.07 10.51
CA GLU A 2 -6.96 4.65 9.11
C GLU A 2 -7.47 5.76 8.18
N GLU A 3 -8.33 6.67 8.64
CA GLU A 3 -8.87 7.75 7.81
C GLU A 3 -7.81 8.80 7.40
N LYS A 4 -6.87 9.10 8.30
CA LYS A 4 -5.74 10.00 8.00
C LYS A 4 -4.79 9.39 6.99
N ILE A 5 -4.51 8.09 7.11
CA ILE A 5 -3.66 7.37 6.15
C ILE A 5 -4.35 7.39 4.78
N ARG A 6 -5.66 7.14 4.72
CA ARG A 6 -6.42 7.13 3.47
C ARG A 6 -6.42 8.51 2.78
N ALA A 7 -6.59 9.59 3.54
CA ALA A 7 -6.59 10.95 2.99
C ALA A 7 -5.22 11.40 2.49
N GLU A 8 -4.15 11.12 3.24
CA GLU A 8 -2.79 11.50 2.86
C GLU A 8 -2.28 10.63 1.68
N SER A 9 -2.57 9.33 1.68
CA SER A 9 -2.31 8.45 0.54
C SER A 9 -3.05 8.93 -0.70
N HIS A 10 -4.31 9.34 -0.58
CA HIS A 10 -5.09 9.80 -1.74
C HIS A 10 -4.49 11.06 -2.37
N LYS A 11 -4.00 12.01 -1.56
CA LYS A 11 -3.28 13.19 -2.07
C LYS A 11 -1.97 12.84 -2.76
N VAL A 12 -1.21 11.88 -2.23
CA VAL A 12 0.05 11.43 -2.85
C VAL A 12 -0.24 10.74 -4.20
N ILE A 13 -1.24 9.87 -4.23
CA ILE A 13 -1.71 9.18 -5.44
C ILE A 13 -2.22 10.20 -6.47
N GLU A 14 -3.01 11.18 -6.06
CA GLU A 14 -3.55 12.24 -6.94
C GLU A 14 -2.45 13.12 -7.51
N LYS A 15 -1.47 13.49 -6.68
CA LYS A 15 -0.33 14.29 -7.11
C LYS A 15 0.60 13.53 -8.06
N ALA A 16 0.84 12.25 -7.81
CA ALA A 16 1.62 11.39 -8.68
C ALA A 16 0.93 11.23 -10.03
N PHE A 17 -0.39 10.97 -10.03
CA PHE A 17 -1.17 10.90 -11.26
C PHE A 17 -1.15 12.21 -12.04
N ASN A 18 -1.40 13.36 -11.38
CA ASN A 18 -1.33 14.69 -12.00
C ASN A 18 0.03 15.03 -12.60
N ARG A 19 1.11 14.49 -12.05
CA ARG A 19 2.46 14.73 -12.55
C ARG A 19 2.73 14.04 -13.89
N THR A 20 2.09 12.90 -14.12
CA THR A 20 2.36 12.03 -15.28
C THR A 20 1.20 12.01 -16.28
N GLU A 21 -0.02 12.29 -15.83
CA GLU A 21 -1.17 12.43 -16.71
C GLU A 21 -0.97 13.63 -17.65
N ARG A 22 -1.17 13.40 -18.95
CA ARG A 22 -1.17 14.47 -19.96
C ARG A 22 -2.55 14.77 -20.51
N ARG A 23 -3.50 13.83 -20.37
CA ARG A 23 -4.82 13.84 -21.02
C ARG A 23 -5.94 13.22 -20.15
N GLY A 24 -5.72 13.04 -18.85
CA GLY A 24 -6.66 12.34 -17.95
C GLY A 24 -6.48 10.82 -17.87
N SER A 25 -5.50 10.28 -18.61
CA SER A 25 -5.13 8.86 -18.58
C SER A 25 -3.61 8.71 -18.68
N ILE A 26 -3.08 7.64 -18.12
CA ILE A 26 -1.66 7.28 -18.15
C ILE A 26 -1.46 5.91 -18.80
N ALA A 27 -0.26 5.67 -19.32
CA ALA A 27 0.10 4.36 -19.87
C ALA A 27 0.31 3.34 -18.72
N PRO A 28 -0.01 2.06 -18.94
CA PRO A 28 0.20 1.01 -17.94
C PRO A 28 1.66 0.91 -17.45
N ASP A 29 2.64 1.16 -18.33
CA ASP A 29 4.06 1.18 -17.96
C ASP A 29 4.40 2.32 -16.97
N GLU A 30 3.72 3.47 -17.12
CA GLU A 30 3.89 4.63 -16.25
C GLU A 30 3.22 4.43 -14.89
N VAL A 31 2.13 3.65 -14.82
CA VAL A 31 1.51 3.24 -13.54
C VAL A 31 2.54 2.55 -12.66
N LYS A 32 3.32 1.64 -13.22
CA LYS A 32 4.38 0.92 -12.49
C LYS A 32 5.44 1.85 -11.94
N LYS A 33 5.91 2.81 -12.75
CA LYS A 33 6.89 3.80 -12.30
C LYS A 33 6.32 4.66 -11.19
N LEU A 34 5.07 5.10 -11.32
CA LEU A 34 4.43 5.96 -10.31
C LEU A 34 4.26 5.26 -8.98
N ILE A 35 3.77 4.02 -8.96
CA ILE A 35 3.59 3.30 -7.69
C ILE A 35 4.94 3.04 -7.03
N THR A 36 5.98 2.73 -7.82
CA THR A 36 7.35 2.57 -7.31
C THR A 36 7.95 3.88 -6.80
N GLU A 37 7.69 5.02 -7.48
CA GLU A 37 8.17 6.35 -7.08
C GLU A 37 7.46 6.87 -5.83
N MET A 38 6.15 6.62 -5.70
CA MET A 38 5.36 7.04 -4.55
C MET A 38 5.84 6.41 -3.25
N GLN A 39 6.32 5.16 -3.29
CA GLN A 39 6.76 4.48 -2.08
C GLN A 39 7.97 3.56 -2.33
N PRO A 40 9.19 4.11 -2.24
CA PRO A 40 10.40 3.31 -2.34
C PRO A 40 10.49 2.34 -1.16
N GLY A 41 10.56 1.05 -1.45
CA GLY A 41 10.67 -0.02 -0.44
C GLY A 41 9.48 -0.96 -0.37
N TRP A 42 8.43 -0.75 -1.17
CA TRP A 42 7.37 -1.75 -1.32
C TRP A 42 7.81 -2.89 -2.23
N GLU A 43 7.62 -4.11 -1.76
CA GLU A 43 7.69 -5.32 -2.59
C GLU A 43 6.45 -5.40 -3.49
N ILE A 44 6.50 -4.66 -4.59
CA ILE A 44 5.48 -4.70 -5.63
C ILE A 44 5.83 -5.84 -6.58
N ASN A 45 5.01 -6.88 -6.58
CA ASN A 45 5.12 -7.95 -7.55
C ASN A 45 4.72 -7.42 -8.93
N ALA A 46 5.67 -7.36 -9.87
CA ALA A 46 5.43 -6.83 -11.20
C ALA A 46 4.27 -7.54 -11.92
N SER A 47 4.20 -8.87 -11.84
CA SER A 47 3.10 -9.64 -12.44
C SER A 47 1.74 -9.33 -11.81
N GLU A 48 1.66 -9.18 -10.49
CA GLU A 48 0.41 -8.83 -9.80
C GLU A 48 -0.03 -7.41 -10.18
N LEU A 49 0.92 -6.48 -10.26
CA LEU A 49 0.67 -5.13 -10.71
C LEU A 49 0.14 -5.10 -12.15
N GLU A 50 0.75 -5.85 -13.06
CA GLU A 50 0.28 -5.95 -14.46
C GLU A 50 -1.12 -6.54 -14.54
N GLN A 51 -1.44 -7.55 -13.70
CA GLN A 51 -2.80 -8.10 -13.61
C GLN A 51 -3.80 -7.07 -13.08
N GLU A 52 -3.45 -6.33 -12.03
CA GLU A 52 -4.33 -5.29 -11.48
C GLU A 52 -4.51 -4.12 -12.45
N ILE A 53 -3.46 -3.75 -13.19
CA ILE A 53 -3.55 -2.77 -14.27
C ILE A 53 -4.47 -3.29 -15.38
N ALA A 54 -4.33 -4.54 -15.81
CA ALA A 54 -5.20 -5.13 -16.82
C ALA A 54 -6.66 -5.22 -16.34
N ASN A 55 -6.89 -5.51 -15.05
CA ASN A 55 -8.22 -5.48 -14.44
C ASN A 55 -8.80 -4.06 -14.37
N ALA A 56 -7.94 -3.07 -14.11
CA ALA A 56 -8.31 -1.65 -14.05
C ALA A 56 -8.55 -1.05 -15.44
N GLU A 57 -7.87 -1.57 -16.47
CA GLU A 57 -8.05 -1.22 -17.88
C GLU A 57 -9.35 -1.81 -18.44
N ARG A 58 -10.49 -1.39 -17.88
CA ARG A 58 -11.81 -1.86 -18.30
C ARG A 58 -12.23 -1.38 -19.70
N SER A 59 -11.57 -0.34 -20.20
CA SER A 59 -11.99 0.36 -21.41
C SER A 59 -11.38 -0.22 -22.70
N GLY A 60 -10.41 -1.15 -22.60
CA GLY A 60 -9.70 -1.72 -23.76
C GLY A 60 -8.96 -0.66 -24.59
N THR A 61 -8.68 0.49 -23.98
CA THR A 61 -8.04 1.66 -24.61
C THR A 61 -6.52 1.59 -24.57
N GLY A 62 -5.94 0.60 -23.88
CA GLY A 62 -4.51 0.54 -23.56
C GLY A 62 -4.07 1.63 -22.59
N LYS A 63 -5.01 2.25 -21.86
CA LYS A 63 -4.74 3.39 -20.97
C LYS A 63 -5.52 3.25 -19.68
N VAL A 64 -4.87 3.68 -18.59
CA VAL A 64 -5.43 3.67 -17.25
C VAL A 64 -5.87 5.08 -16.89
N ASP A 65 -7.18 5.26 -16.70
CA ASP A 65 -7.76 6.51 -16.19
C ASP A 65 -7.56 6.61 -14.67
N TRP A 66 -7.82 7.80 -14.10
CA TRP A 66 -7.70 8.06 -12.67
C TRP A 66 -8.40 7.00 -11.80
N GLY A 67 -9.63 6.62 -12.16
CA GLY A 67 -10.39 5.61 -11.42
C GLY A 67 -9.75 4.22 -11.43
N GLY A 68 -9.05 3.88 -12.52
CA GLY A 68 -8.29 2.64 -12.62
C GLY A 68 -7.00 2.71 -11.81
N PHE A 69 -6.25 3.80 -11.96
CA PHE A 69 -5.00 4.01 -11.23
C PHE A 69 -5.23 4.03 -9.70
N ASN A 70 -6.26 4.73 -9.25
CA ASN A 70 -6.60 4.81 -7.83
C ASN A 70 -6.93 3.42 -7.26
N LYS A 71 -7.64 2.57 -7.99
CA LYS A 71 -7.92 1.18 -7.56
C LYS A 71 -6.64 0.37 -7.40
N VAL A 72 -5.75 0.41 -8.40
CA VAL A 72 -4.48 -0.31 -8.36
C VAL A 72 -3.63 0.19 -7.18
N ALA A 73 -3.44 1.51 -7.08
CA ALA A 73 -2.66 2.10 -6.00
C ALA A 73 -3.23 1.74 -4.62
N MET A 74 -4.55 1.87 -4.43
CA MET A 74 -5.22 1.49 -3.18
C MET A 74 -5.07 0.01 -2.83
N HIS A 75 -5.09 -0.88 -3.82
CA HIS A 75 -4.89 -2.31 -3.61
C HIS A 75 -3.52 -2.58 -2.95
N PHE A 76 -2.45 -2.00 -3.51
CA PHE A 76 -1.10 -2.12 -2.94
C PHE A 76 -0.97 -1.42 -1.59
N PHE A 77 -1.55 -0.23 -1.40
CA PHE A 77 -1.59 0.48 -0.12
C PHE A 77 -2.23 -0.36 1.00
N MET A 78 -3.38 -0.98 0.73
CA MET A 78 -4.08 -1.81 1.70
C MET A 78 -3.32 -3.09 2.01
N LYS A 79 -2.77 -3.77 0.98
CA LYS A 79 -1.98 -4.98 1.14
C LYS A 79 -0.74 -4.74 2.01
N GLN A 80 -0.05 -3.62 1.80
CA GLN A 80 1.12 -3.23 2.59
C GLN A 80 0.75 -2.82 4.02
N SER A 81 -0.33 -2.05 4.21
CA SER A 81 -0.82 -1.72 5.56
C SER A 81 -1.16 -2.98 6.37
N LYS A 82 -1.78 -3.98 5.72
CA LYS A 82 -2.08 -5.27 6.36
C LYS A 82 -0.82 -6.04 6.72
N GLN A 83 0.18 -6.08 5.83
CA GLN A 83 1.47 -6.75 6.13
C GLN A 83 2.21 -6.08 7.28
N LEU A 84 2.22 -4.75 7.34
CA LEU A 84 2.82 -4.03 8.46
C LEU A 84 2.08 -4.36 9.77
N GLN A 85 0.75 -4.27 9.79
CA GLN A 85 -0.04 -4.62 10.98
C GLN A 85 0.20 -6.07 11.43
N ASP A 86 0.22 -7.01 10.49
CA ASP A 86 0.48 -8.42 10.77
C ASP A 86 1.88 -8.64 11.37
N GLN A 87 2.89 -7.93 10.85
CA GLN A 87 4.25 -7.99 11.37
C GLN A 87 4.39 -7.36 12.77
N PHE A 88 3.56 -6.37 13.11
CA PHE A 88 3.50 -5.81 14.46
C PHE A 88 2.84 -6.75 15.47
N ILE A 89 1.82 -7.52 15.06
CA ILE A 89 1.12 -8.46 15.96
C ILE A 89 2.00 -9.67 16.29
N HIS A 90 2.79 -10.19 15.34
CA HIS A 90 3.63 -11.36 15.59
C HIS A 90 4.90 -11.07 16.41
N LYS A 91 5.30 -9.81 16.62
CA LYS A 91 6.53 -9.47 17.37
C LYS A 91 6.31 -9.14 18.85
N HIS A 92 5.07 -9.02 19.31
CA HIS A 92 4.75 -8.61 20.68
C HIS A 92 3.86 -9.64 21.38
N GLU A 93 4.21 -10.92 21.25
CA GLU A 93 3.88 -11.89 22.30
C GLU A 93 4.79 -11.60 23.50
N VAL A 94 4.43 -10.59 24.30
CA VAL A 94 4.88 -10.51 25.68
C VAL A 94 4.27 -11.73 26.36
N GLY A 95 5.01 -12.85 26.34
CA GLY A 95 4.62 -14.05 27.05
C GLY A 95 4.51 -13.73 28.53
N SER A 96 3.52 -14.31 29.21
CA SER A 96 3.28 -14.12 30.65
C SER A 96 4.49 -14.46 31.53
N SER A 97 5.54 -15.05 30.96
CA SER A 97 6.84 -15.33 31.58
C SER A 97 7.75 -14.10 31.76
N ASP A 98 7.47 -12.97 31.08
CA ASP A 98 8.27 -11.73 31.19
C ASP A 98 7.96 -10.94 32.47
N PHE A 99 6.85 -11.26 33.15
CA PHE A 99 6.56 -10.77 34.48
C PHE A 99 7.25 -11.68 35.51
N GLU A 100 8.51 -11.39 35.84
CA GLU A 100 9.18 -12.02 36.98
C GLU A 100 8.37 -11.78 38.26
N ALA A 101 7.96 -12.87 38.92
CA ALA A 101 7.23 -12.81 40.18
C ALA A 101 8.07 -12.09 41.26
N PRO A 102 7.46 -11.24 42.11
CA PRO A 102 8.21 -10.50 43.12
C PRO A 102 8.90 -11.47 44.09
N PRO A 103 10.16 -11.22 44.49
CA PRO A 103 10.85 -12.08 45.43
C PRO A 103 10.12 -12.05 46.77
N ASN A 104 9.63 -13.21 47.16
CA ASN A 104 9.00 -13.45 48.46
C ASN A 104 10.06 -13.23 49.54
N LYS A 105 10.06 -12.06 50.19
CA LYS A 105 10.87 -11.85 51.40
C LYS A 105 10.22 -12.62 52.55
N LEU A 106 10.66 -13.87 52.70
CA LEU A 106 10.55 -14.61 53.95
C LEU A 106 11.62 -14.11 54.92
N GLU A 107 11.16 -13.83 56.13
CA GLU A 107 11.87 -13.64 57.42
C GLU A 107 12.54 -12.28 57.68
#